data_AF-A0A0J8QXU1-F1
#
_entry.id   AF-A0A0J8QXU1-F1
#
_cell.length_a   1.000
_cell.length_b   1.000
_cell.length_c   1.000
_cell.angle_alpha   90.00
_cell.angle_beta   90.00
_cell.angle_gamma   90.00
#
_symmetry.space_group_name_H-M   'P 1'
#
loop_
_entity.id
_entity.type
_entity.pdbx_description
1 polymer ?
#
loop_
_entity_poly.entity_id
_entity_poly.type
_entity_poly.pdbx_seq_one_letter_code
_entity_poly.pdbx_strand_id
1 'polypeptide(L)'
;MAVLSGGFQPLAEWLAKELSLDYAFANHLVSDDSTQTLSGTLSPNHPIIDATQKRNLLRTIAADNDIQISQTLAVGDGANDLLMLNEAGLGVAWRAKSKVQMEAPTRLNGESLVDILYLMGLSERDIKELIKE
;
A
#
# COMPACT_ATOMS: atom_id res chain seq x y z
N MET A 1 -4.17 -7.41 6.06
CA MET A 1 -3.85 -6.07 5.50
C MET A 1 -2.36 -5.92 5.30
N ALA A 2 -1.95 -5.16 4.29
CA ALA A 2 -0.54 -4.99 3.93
C ALA A 2 -0.21 -3.52 3.62
N VAL A 3 1.02 -3.09 3.90
CA VAL A 3 1.57 -1.82 3.42
C VAL A 3 2.78 -2.07 2.51
N LEU A 4 2.71 -1.57 1.27
CA LEU A 4 3.77 -1.69 0.25
C LEU A 4 4.28 -0.29 -0.09
N SER A 5 5.48 0.06 0.38
CA SER A 5 5.98 1.43 0.32
C SER A 5 7.32 1.55 -0.40
N GLY A 6 7.49 2.62 -1.18
CA GLY A 6 8.81 3.02 -1.70
C GLY A 6 9.66 3.75 -0.65
N GLY A 7 9.12 3.98 0.55
CA GLY A 7 9.83 4.52 1.71
C GLY A 7 10.73 3.46 2.36
N PHE A 8 10.84 3.49 3.69
CA PHE A 8 11.83 2.69 4.41
C PHE A 8 11.23 1.72 5.43
N GLN A 9 11.86 0.54 5.54
CA GLN A 9 11.37 -0.59 6.34
C GLN A 9 11.08 -0.24 7.81
N PRO A 10 11.93 0.50 8.55
CA PRO A 10 11.66 0.77 9.97
C PRO A 10 10.32 1.49 10.21
N LEU A 11 9.96 2.44 9.33
CA LEU A 11 8.69 3.16 9.43
C LEU A 11 7.51 2.27 9.02
N ALA A 12 7.67 1.46 7.98
CA ALA A 12 6.64 0.53 7.53
C ALA A 12 6.33 -0.54 8.60
N GLU A 13 7.36 -1.06 9.27
CA GLU A 13 7.21 -2.01 10.38
C GLU A 13 6.59 -1.38 11.61
N TRP A 14 6.99 -0.15 11.96
CA TRP A 14 6.35 0.57 13.05
C TRP A 14 4.86 0.75 12.77
N LEU A 15 4.49 1.25 11.58
CA LEU A 15 3.10 1.43 11.19
C LEU A 15 2.32 0.11 11.19
N ALA A 16 2.94 -0.98 10.71
CA ALA A 16 2.32 -2.29 10.73
C ALA A 16 2.03 -2.80 12.14
N LYS A 17 2.90 -2.50 13.11
CA LYS A 17 2.63 -2.85 14.52
C LYS A 17 1.48 -2.02 15.09
N GLU A 18 1.49 -0.71 14.88
CA GLU A 18 0.43 0.18 15.38
C GLU A 18 -0.96 -0.18 14.83
N LEU A 19 -1.03 -0.57 13.55
CA LEU A 19 -2.29 -0.90 12.87
C LEU A 19 -2.56 -2.41 12.78
N SER A 20 -1.73 -3.24 13.41
CA SER A 20 -1.82 -4.71 13.34
C SER A 20 -1.94 -5.24 11.89
N LEU A 21 -1.09 -4.75 10.99
CA LEU A 21 -1.00 -5.23 9.61
C LEU A 21 -0.24 -6.56 9.55
N ASP A 22 -0.69 -7.47 8.68
CA ASP A 22 -0.06 -8.77 8.47
C ASP A 22 1.27 -8.65 7.71
N TYR A 23 1.41 -7.63 6.85
CA TYR A 23 2.59 -7.44 6.00
C TYR A 23 3.05 -5.97 5.93
N ALA A 24 4.36 -5.78 5.99
CA ALA A 24 5.03 -4.50 5.72
C ALA A 24 6.26 -4.72 4.84
N PHE A 25 6.24 -4.11 3.65
CA PHE A 25 7.36 -4.15 2.71
C PHE A 25 7.75 -2.73 2.30
N ALA A 26 9.00 -2.37 2.55
CA ALA A 26 9.61 -1.13 2.12
C ALA A 26 11.12 -1.30 1.87
N ASN A 27 11.80 -0.23 1.44
CA ASN A 27 13.23 -0.30 1.15
C ASN A 27 14.06 -0.36 2.44
N HIS A 28 15.18 -1.10 2.40
CA HIS A 28 16.12 -1.16 3.51
C HIS A 28 17.27 -0.19 3.27
N LEU A 29 17.42 0.82 4.15
CA LEU A 29 18.58 1.70 4.16
C LEU A 29 19.73 1.04 4.92
N VAL A 30 20.95 1.21 4.42
CA VAL A 30 22.16 0.81 5.16
C VAL A 30 22.51 1.91 6.16
N SER A 31 22.60 1.54 7.43
CA SER A 31 23.18 2.36 8.49
C SER A 31 24.62 1.94 8.77
N ASP A 32 25.45 2.89 9.17
CA ASP A 32 26.75 2.61 9.76
C ASP A 32 26.57 2.43 11.27
N ASP A 33 26.82 1.21 11.76
CA ASP A 33 26.64 0.86 13.17
C ASP A 33 27.60 1.60 14.10
N SER A 34 28.77 2.02 13.59
CA SER A 34 29.79 2.70 14.38
C SER A 34 29.48 4.19 14.59
N THR A 35 28.95 4.86 13.56
CA THR A 35 28.63 6.29 13.61
C THR A 35 27.16 6.55 13.88
N GLN A 36 26.30 5.53 13.81
CA GLN A 36 24.84 5.63 13.91
C GLN A 36 24.24 6.57 12.85
N THR A 37 24.87 6.65 11.66
CA THR A 37 24.40 7.49 10.54
C THR A 37 23.89 6.67 9.37
N LEU A 38 22.93 7.22 8.62
CA LEU A 38 22.50 6.63 7.35
C LEU A 38 23.59 6.78 6.28
N SER A 39 23.91 5.70 5.58
CA SER A 39 24.92 5.70 4.50
C SER A 39 24.45 6.40 3.22
N GLY A 40 23.14 6.63 3.07
CA GLY A 40 22.54 7.13 1.83
C GLY A 40 22.36 6.05 0.75
N THR A 41 22.64 4.78 1.05
CA THR A 41 22.50 3.66 0.12
C THR A 41 21.45 2.65 0.59
N LEU A 42 20.84 1.95 -0.37
CA LEU A 42 19.95 0.83 -0.09
C LEU A 42 20.75 -0.46 0.10
N SER A 43 20.25 -1.35 0.94
CA SER A 43 20.89 -2.65 1.21
C SER A 43 20.84 -3.54 -0.03
N PRO A 44 21.98 -4.08 -0.51
CA PRO A 44 22.03 -4.94 -1.68
C PRO A 44 21.39 -6.33 -1.45
N ASN A 45 21.15 -6.69 -0.19
CA ASN A 45 20.58 -7.98 0.18
C ASN A 45 19.05 -8.00 0.15
N HIS A 46 18.41 -6.85 -0.08
CA HIS A 46 16.96 -6.71 -0.10
C HIS A 46 16.50 -6.17 -1.46
N PRO A 47 15.35 -6.64 -1.98
CA PRO A 47 14.80 -6.10 -3.21
C PRO A 47 14.39 -4.63 -3.04
N ILE A 48 14.55 -3.85 -4.11
CA ILE A 48 14.04 -2.48 -4.16
C ILE A 48 12.53 -2.53 -4.38
N ILE A 49 11.77 -1.80 -3.57
CA ILE A 49 10.31 -1.70 -3.66
C ILE A 49 9.94 -0.62 -4.67
N ASP A 50 10.06 -0.97 -5.95
CA ASP A 50 9.62 -0.16 -7.09
C ASP A 50 8.18 -0.51 -7.52
N ALA A 51 7.72 0.10 -8.62
CA ALA A 51 6.36 -0.12 -9.13
C ALA A 51 6.07 -1.57 -9.53
N THR A 52 7.06 -2.25 -10.11
CA THR A 52 6.92 -3.65 -10.52
C THR A 52 6.90 -4.55 -9.29
N GLN A 53 7.76 -4.26 -8.31
CA GLN A 53 7.84 -5.01 -7.07
C GLN A 53 6.57 -4.87 -6.24
N LYS A 54 5.94 -3.69 -6.19
CA LYS A 54 4.63 -3.53 -5.52
C LYS A 54 3.54 -4.42 -6.14
N ARG A 55 3.46 -4.46 -7.47
CA ARG A 55 2.54 -5.37 -8.18
C ARG A 55 2.84 -6.85 -7.88
N ASN A 56 4.12 -7.22 -7.89
CA ASN A 56 4.53 -8.60 -7.61
C ASN A 56 4.18 -8.98 -6.16
N LEU A 57 4.43 -8.09 -5.20
CA LEU A 57 4.08 -8.30 -3.79
C LEU A 57 2.56 -8.45 -3.59
N LEU A 58 1.74 -7.65 -4.28
CA LEU A 58 0.29 -7.84 -4.27
C LEU A 58 -0.07 -9.27 -4.71
N ARG A 59 0.54 -9.76 -5.81
CA ARG A 59 0.29 -11.12 -6.32
C ARG A 59 0.76 -12.21 -5.35
N THR A 60 1.95 -12.05 -4.80
CA THR A 60 2.52 -13.00 -3.83
C THR A 60 1.66 -13.08 -2.58
N ILE A 61 1.31 -11.93 -1.98
CA ILE A 61 0.47 -11.89 -0.78
C ILE A 61 -0.90 -12.51 -1.07
N ALA A 62 -1.51 -12.22 -2.21
CA ALA A 62 -2.79 -12.83 -2.57
C ALA A 62 -2.68 -14.35 -2.69
N ALA A 63 -1.64 -14.84 -3.38
CA ALA A 63 -1.40 -16.28 -3.54
C ALA A 63 -1.11 -16.98 -2.20
N ASP A 64 -0.28 -16.39 -1.35
CA ASP A 64 0.09 -16.94 -0.03
C ASP A 64 -1.11 -17.05 0.93
N ASN A 65 -2.18 -16.29 0.67
CA ASN A 65 -3.42 -16.30 1.46
C ASN A 65 -4.59 -17.01 0.73
N ASP A 66 -4.34 -17.70 -0.39
CA ASP A 66 -5.37 -18.34 -1.22
C ASP A 66 -6.49 -17.38 -1.69
N ILE A 67 -6.14 -16.12 -1.94
CA ILE A 67 -7.05 -15.07 -2.41
C ILE A 67 -6.88 -14.86 -3.92
N GLN A 68 -7.98 -14.85 -4.67
CA GLN A 68 -7.91 -14.48 -6.09
C GLN A 68 -7.59 -13.00 -6.25
N ILE A 69 -6.79 -12.63 -7.25
CA ILE A 69 -6.46 -11.22 -7.53
C ILE A 69 -7.70 -10.35 -7.69
N SER A 70 -8.76 -10.88 -8.32
CA SER A 70 -10.06 -10.23 -8.48
C SER A 70 -10.76 -9.86 -7.16
N GLN A 71 -10.36 -10.47 -6.04
CA GLN A 71 -10.87 -10.20 -4.69
C GLN A 71 -9.95 -9.27 -3.87
N THR A 72 -8.90 -8.72 -4.48
CA THR A 72 -7.98 -7.80 -3.82
C THR A 72 -8.37 -6.34 -4.03
N LEU A 73 -8.09 -5.50 -3.03
CA LEU A 73 -8.22 -4.05 -3.11
C LEU A 73 -6.85 -3.41 -2.87
N ALA A 74 -6.45 -2.50 -3.75
CA ALA A 74 -5.22 -1.74 -3.61
C ALA A 74 -5.50 -0.24 -3.64
N VAL A 75 -4.78 0.51 -2.79
CA VAL A 75 -4.91 1.97 -2.66
C VAL A 75 -3.53 2.60 -2.83
N GLY A 76 -3.45 3.71 -3.56
CA GLY A 76 -2.21 4.46 -3.76
C GLY A 76 -2.45 5.85 -4.32
N ASP A 77 -1.43 6.70 -4.28
CA ASP A 77 -1.50 8.10 -4.71
C ASP A 77 -0.43 8.45 -5.76
N GLY A 78 0.61 7.62 -5.87
CA GLY A 78 1.79 7.85 -6.66
C GLY A 78 1.81 7.09 -7.99
N ALA A 79 2.62 7.58 -8.93
CA ALA A 79 2.83 6.89 -10.20
C ALA A 79 3.46 5.50 -10.01
N ASN A 80 4.21 5.31 -8.93
CA ASN A 80 4.79 4.01 -8.57
C ASN A 80 3.74 2.98 -8.13
N ASP A 81 2.49 3.39 -7.89
CA ASP A 81 1.42 2.47 -7.49
C ASP A 81 0.62 1.97 -8.69
N LEU A 82 0.70 2.64 -9.85
CA LEU A 82 -0.17 2.39 -11.00
C LEU A 82 -0.16 0.94 -11.47
N LEU A 83 0.99 0.26 -11.46
CA LEU A 83 1.06 -1.15 -11.84
C LEU A 83 0.34 -2.06 -10.84
N MET A 84 0.40 -1.74 -9.55
CA MET A 84 -0.32 -2.47 -8.50
C MET A 84 -1.82 -2.17 -8.55
N LEU A 85 -2.18 -0.90 -8.74
CA LEU A 85 -3.59 -0.47 -8.85
C LEU A 85 -4.29 -1.11 -10.05
N ASN A 86 -3.63 -1.18 -11.20
CA ASN A 86 -4.20 -1.82 -12.39
C ASN A 86 -4.27 -3.36 -12.29
N GLU A 87 -3.50 -3.97 -11.39
CA GLU A 87 -3.52 -5.41 -11.17
C GLU A 87 -4.59 -5.85 -10.19
N ALA A 88 -4.86 -5.04 -9.16
CA ALA A 88 -5.84 -5.36 -8.13
C ALA A 88 -7.26 -5.50 -8.71
N GLY A 89 -8.09 -6.33 -8.08
CA GLY A 89 -9.51 -6.44 -8.41
C GLY A 89 -10.23 -5.10 -8.29
N LEU A 90 -9.88 -4.31 -7.28
CA LEU A 90 -10.26 -2.92 -7.13
C LEU A 90 -9.04 -2.03 -6.82
N GLY A 91 -8.54 -1.33 -7.83
CA GLY A 91 -7.47 -0.34 -7.69
C GLY A 91 -7.99 1.09 -7.53
N VAL A 92 -7.70 1.73 -6.39
CA VAL A 92 -8.17 3.07 -6.04
C VAL A 92 -7.02 4.06 -5.95
N ALA A 93 -7.02 5.05 -6.83
CA ALA A 93 -6.20 6.26 -6.70
C ALA A 93 -6.81 7.18 -5.64
N TRP A 94 -6.15 7.33 -4.50
CA TRP A 94 -6.61 8.16 -3.38
C TRP A 94 -5.88 9.50 -3.33
N ARG A 95 -6.61 10.61 -3.52
CA ARG A 95 -6.06 11.98 -3.56
C ARG A 95 -4.78 12.08 -4.42
N ALA A 96 -4.74 11.27 -5.47
CA ALA A 96 -3.55 11.04 -6.25
C ALA A 96 -3.22 12.23 -7.15
N LYS A 97 -1.99 12.32 -7.64
CA LYS A 97 -1.63 13.34 -8.65
C LYS A 97 -2.43 13.13 -9.94
N SER A 98 -2.67 14.21 -10.71
CA SER A 98 -3.53 14.17 -11.90
C SER A 98 -3.19 13.04 -12.87
N LYS A 99 -1.89 12.77 -13.11
CA LYS A 99 -1.44 11.67 -13.96
C LYS A 99 -1.98 10.31 -13.47
N VAL A 100 -1.85 10.05 -12.18
CA VAL A 100 -2.29 8.79 -11.55
C VAL A 100 -3.81 8.66 -11.62
N GLN A 101 -4.54 9.74 -11.35
CA GLN A 101 -6.01 9.73 -11.45
C GLN A 101 -6.55 9.46 -12.86
N MET A 102 -5.78 9.80 -13.91
CA MET A 102 -6.16 9.51 -15.30
C MET A 102 -5.86 8.07 -15.71
N GLU A 103 -4.89 7.43 -15.07
CA GLU A 103 -4.40 6.09 -15.44
C GLU A 103 -4.91 4.98 -14.51
N ALA A 104 -5.42 5.31 -13.32
CA ALA A 104 -5.95 4.35 -12.37
C ALA A 104 -7.39 3.93 -12.68
N PRO A 105 -7.80 2.67 -12.36
CA PRO A 105 -9.15 2.19 -12.63
C PRO A 105 -10.26 2.97 -11.91
N THR A 106 -10.00 3.39 -10.67
CA THR A 106 -10.93 4.15 -9.84
C THR A 106 -10.20 5.30 -9.17
N ARG A 107 -10.87 6.43 -8.97
CA ARG A 107 -10.35 7.59 -8.25
C ARG A 107 -11.29 7.98 -7.12
N LEU A 108 -10.71 8.39 -6.00
CA LEU A 108 -11.45 8.89 -4.85
C LEU A 108 -10.70 10.12 -4.32
N ASN A 109 -11.43 11.21 -4.05
CA ASN A 109 -10.86 12.52 -3.68
C ASN A 109 -11.60 13.17 -2.49
N GLY A 110 -12.25 12.35 -1.65
CA GLY A 110 -12.87 12.80 -0.41
C GLY A 110 -11.86 13.25 0.64
N GLU A 111 -12.31 13.27 1.90
CA GLU A 111 -11.51 13.77 3.01
C GLU A 111 -10.82 12.66 3.81
N SER A 112 -11.34 11.43 3.74
CA SER A 112 -10.87 10.30 4.55
C SER A 112 -10.72 9.01 3.75
N LEU A 113 -9.75 8.17 4.13
CA LEU A 113 -9.63 6.80 3.62
C LEU A 113 -10.86 5.94 3.94
N VAL A 114 -11.66 6.34 4.94
CA VAL A 114 -12.96 5.72 5.25
C VAL A 114 -13.88 5.70 4.03
N ASP A 115 -13.76 6.65 3.12
CA ASP A 115 -14.59 6.73 1.92
C ASP A 115 -14.41 5.50 0.99
N ILE A 116 -13.33 4.75 1.14
CA ILE A 116 -13.12 3.48 0.42
C ILE A 116 -14.19 2.45 0.77
N LEU A 117 -14.73 2.48 1.99
CA LEU A 117 -15.75 1.53 2.43
C LEU A 117 -17.03 1.63 1.58
N TYR A 118 -17.37 2.80 1.06
CA TYR A 118 -18.47 2.94 0.11
C TYR A 118 -18.22 2.18 -1.19
N LEU A 119 -16.97 2.13 -1.67
CA LEU A 119 -16.60 1.35 -2.86
C LEU A 119 -16.69 -0.16 -2.62
N MET A 120 -16.61 -0.58 -1.36
CA MET A 120 -16.84 -1.98 -0.93
C MET A 120 -18.34 -2.31 -0.79
N GLY A 121 -19.24 -1.37 -1.09
CA GLY A 121 -20.69 -1.57 -1.04
C GLY A 121 -21.32 -1.30 0.33
N LEU A 122 -20.57 -0.75 1.29
CA LEU A 122 -21.09 -0.39 2.60
C LEU A 122 -21.89 0.90 2.54
N SER A 123 -23.04 0.92 3.22
CA SER A 123 -23.83 2.13 3.39
C SER A 123 -23.25 3.04 4.48
N GLU A 124 -23.68 4.30 4.50
CA GLU A 124 -23.29 5.23 5.58
C GLU A 124 -23.67 4.68 6.97
N ARG A 125 -24.78 3.94 7.06
CA ARG A 125 -25.20 3.28 8.29
C ARG A 125 -24.17 2.23 8.72
N ASP A 126 -23.78 1.34 7.80
CA ASP A 126 -22.82 0.26 8.10
C ASP A 126 -21.47 0.84 8.55
N ILE A 127 -21.00 1.88 7.87
CA ILE A 127 -19.74 2.57 8.19
C ILE A 127 -19.81 3.20 9.59
N LYS A 128 -20.91 3.86 9.93
CA LYS A 128 -21.10 4.45 11.27
C LYS A 128 -21.16 3.40 12.37
N GLU A 129 -21.69 2.21 12.09
CA GLU A 129 -21.69 1.10 13.04
C GLU A 129 -20.28 0.51 13.21
N LEU A 130 -19.49 0.41 12.14
CA LEU A 130 -18.11 -0.10 12.18
C LEU A 130 -17.11 0.83 12.90
N ILE A 131 -17.26 2.15 12.77
CA ILE A 131 -16.28 3.14 13.31
C ILE A 131 -16.65 3.60 14.73
N LYS A 132 -17.75 3.10 15.30
CA LYS A 132 -18.28 3.54 16.60
C LYS A 132 -17.52 3.02 17.83
N GLU A 133 -16.28 2.57 17.66
CA GLU A 133 -15.38 2.22 18.76
C GLU A 133 -14.62 3.45 19.29
#